data_AF-A0A7V2VIP0-F1
#
_entry.id   AF-A0A7V2VIP0-F1
#
_cell.length_a   1.000
_cell.length_b   1.000
_cell.length_c   1.000
_cell.angle_alpha   90.00
_cell.angle_beta   90.00
_cell.angle_gamma   90.00
#
_symmetry.space_group_name_H-M   'P 1'
#
loop_
_entity.id
_entity.type
_entity.pdbx_description
1 polymer ?
#
loop_
_entity_poly.entity_id
_entity_poly.type
_entity_poly.pdbx_seq_one_letter_code
_entity_poly.pdbx_strand_id
1 'polypeptide(L)'
;MGIGSILVGVALALLVGAYLARPFRQPEAEFDRAIEHWVAQARAALQAGEVAAAPAATAAEEPVNFCPQCGRRVGTDDRFCAGCGRPLR
;
A
#
# COMPACT_ATOMS: atom_id res chain seq x y z
N MET A 1 -52.74 6.04 -12.86
CA MET A 1 -51.44 5.32 -12.89
C MET A 1 -51.70 3.89 -12.48
N GLY A 2 -51.48 2.93 -13.39
CA GLY A 2 -51.75 1.53 -13.09
C GLY A 2 -50.72 0.98 -12.11
N ILE A 3 -51.14 0.09 -11.22
CA ILE A 3 -50.27 -0.61 -10.27
C ILE A 3 -49.02 -1.20 -10.97
N GLY A 4 -49.16 -1.63 -12.22
CA GLY A 4 -48.05 -2.13 -13.04
C GLY A 4 -46.91 -1.13 -13.27
N SER A 5 -47.20 0.15 -13.54
CA SER A 5 -46.13 1.14 -13.77
C SER A 5 -45.36 1.47 -12.49
N ILE A 6 -46.03 1.39 -11.34
CA ILE A 6 -45.40 1.58 -10.02
C ILE A 6 -44.46 0.41 -9.73
N LEU A 7 -44.92 -0.83 -9.94
CA LEU A 7 -44.09 -2.02 -9.73
C LEU A 7 -42.85 -2.03 -10.64
N VAL A 8 -43.01 -1.66 -11.91
CA VAL A 8 -41.88 -1.55 -12.86
C VAL A 8 -40.91 -0.44 -12.43
N GLY A 9 -41.43 0.71 -12.00
CA GLY A 9 -40.60 1.81 -11.49
C GLY A 9 -39.78 1.42 -10.26
N VAL A 10 -40.41 0.74 -9.29
CA VAL A 10 -39.72 0.25 -8.08
C VAL A 10 -38.68 -0.82 -8.44
N ALA A 11 -39.01 -1.76 -9.32
CA ALA A 11 -38.07 -2.80 -9.74
C ALA A 11 -36.83 -2.19 -10.43
N LEU A 12 -37.02 -1.22 -11.33
CA LEU A 12 -35.93 -0.51 -11.98
C LEU A 12 -35.10 0.29 -10.97
N ALA A 13 -35.73 1.00 -10.04
CA ALA A 13 -35.04 1.77 -9.01
C ALA A 13 -34.16 0.87 -8.11
N LEU A 14 -34.67 -0.30 -7.70
CA LEU A 14 -33.91 -1.27 -6.92
C LEU A 14 -32.73 -1.84 -7.70
N LEU A 15 -32.93 -2.16 -8.99
CA LEU A 15 -31.89 -2.73 -9.85
C LEU A 15 -30.77 -1.71 -10.10
N VAL A 16 -31.13 -0.46 -10.40
CA VAL A 16 -30.18 0.66 -10.57
C VAL A 16 -29.45 0.95 -9.26
N GLY A 17 -30.18 1.00 -8.14
CA GLY A 17 -29.58 1.19 -6.82
C GLY A 17 -28.58 0.08 -6.47
N ALA A 18 -28.93 -1.19 -6.74
CA ALA A 18 -28.03 -2.32 -6.53
C ALA A 18 -26.79 -2.26 -7.43
N TYR A 19 -26.95 -1.86 -8.70
CA TYR A 19 -25.86 -1.70 -9.65
C TYR A 19 -24.89 -0.58 -9.22
N LEU A 20 -25.41 0.58 -8.83
CA LEU A 20 -24.61 1.71 -8.35
C LEU A 20 -23.93 1.43 -7.01
N ALA A 21 -24.58 0.65 -6.12
CA ALA A 21 -23.99 0.23 -4.85
C ALA A 21 -22.99 -0.93 -4.99
N ARG A 22 -22.92 -1.57 -6.16
CA ARG A 22 -22.00 -2.68 -6.45
C ARG A 22 -20.52 -2.29 -6.35
N PRO A 23 -20.01 -1.23 -7.03
CA PRO A 23 -18.60 -0.85 -6.97
C PRO A 23 -18.11 -0.43 -5.58
N PHE A 24 -19.01 -0.09 -4.65
CA PHE A 24 -18.67 0.23 -3.27
C PHE A 24 -18.73 -0.97 -2.32
N ARG A 25 -19.47 -2.03 -2.68
CA ARG A 25 -19.50 -3.31 -1.95
C ARG A 25 -18.48 -4.34 -2.43
N GLN A 26 -18.02 -4.22 -3.67
CA GLN A 26 -16.98 -5.09 -4.24
C GLN A 26 -15.51 -4.72 -3.97
N PRO A 27 -15.12 -3.47 -3.60
CA PRO A 27 -13.71 -3.12 -3.50
C PRO A 27 -13.05 -3.92 -2.37
N GLU A 28 -13.70 -4.05 -1.22
CA GLU A 28 -13.19 -4.82 -0.08
C GLU A 28 -12.89 -6.28 -0.45
N ALA A 29 -13.81 -6.94 -1.19
CA ALA A 29 -13.62 -8.33 -1.61
C ALA A 29 -12.56 -8.53 -2.70
N GLU A 30 -12.33 -7.55 -3.57
CA GLU A 30 -11.27 -7.61 -4.58
C GLU A 30 -9.90 -7.35 -3.95
N PHE A 31 -9.81 -6.37 -3.04
CA PHE A 31 -8.60 -6.07 -2.30
C PHE A 31 -8.18 -7.23 -1.40
N ASP A 32 -9.11 -7.85 -0.65
CA ASP A 32 -8.79 -9.00 0.19
C ASP A 32 -8.23 -10.17 -0.63
N ARG A 33 -8.83 -10.49 -1.78
CA ARG A 33 -8.31 -11.54 -2.67
C ARG A 33 -6.94 -11.20 -3.23
N ALA A 34 -6.71 -9.94 -3.60
CA ALA A 34 -5.40 -9.48 -4.04
C ALA A 34 -4.38 -9.63 -2.91
N ILE A 35 -4.70 -9.18 -1.70
CA ILE A 35 -3.81 -9.30 -0.53
C ILE A 35 -3.50 -10.77 -0.25
N GLU A 36 -4.49 -11.65 -0.21
CA GLU A 36 -4.30 -13.08 0.00
C GLU A 36 -3.38 -13.70 -1.06
N HIS A 37 -3.56 -13.34 -2.33
CA HIS A 37 -2.71 -13.79 -3.43
C HIS A 37 -1.25 -13.36 -3.25
N TRP A 38 -1.02 -12.07 -2.97
CA TRP A 38 0.32 -11.52 -2.74
C TRP A 38 0.98 -12.15 -1.51
N VAL A 39 0.23 -12.37 -0.42
CA VAL A 39 0.73 -13.02 0.79
C VAL A 39 1.09 -14.48 0.52
N ALA A 40 0.28 -15.21 -0.24
CA ALA A 40 0.56 -16.59 -0.62
C ALA A 40 1.83 -16.68 -1.46
N GLN A 41 2.01 -15.78 -2.44
CA GLN A 41 3.22 -15.70 -3.25
C GLN A 41 4.46 -15.40 -2.40
N ALA A 42 4.38 -14.41 -1.51
CA ALA A 42 5.50 -14.05 -0.63
C ALA A 42 5.90 -15.22 0.29
N ARG A 43 4.92 -15.95 0.85
CA ARG A 43 5.18 -17.13 1.67
C ARG A 43 5.83 -18.25 0.87
N ALA A 44 5.36 -18.50 -0.36
CA ALA A 44 5.94 -19.52 -1.24
C ALA A 44 7.40 -19.20 -1.60
N ALA A 45 7.70 -17.93 -1.90
CA ALA A 45 9.07 -17.48 -2.19
C ALA A 45 10.02 -17.67 -0.99
N LEU A 46 9.56 -17.33 0.22
CA LEU A 46 10.32 -17.58 1.45
C LEU A 46 10.57 -19.09 1.68
N GLN A 47 9.55 -19.93 1.47
CA GLN A 47 9.65 -21.39 1.63
C GLN A 47 10.55 -22.04 0.58
N ALA A 48 10.57 -21.52 -0.64
CA ALA A 48 11.48 -21.94 -1.70
C ALA A 48 12.93 -21.51 -1.45
N GLY A 49 13.19 -20.67 -0.44
CA GLY A 49 14.51 -20.10 -0.19
C GLY A 49 14.91 -19.05 -1.22
N GLU A 50 14.01 -18.67 -2.11
CA GLU A 50 14.17 -17.60 -3.10
C GLU A 50 13.78 -16.26 -2.49
N VAL A 51 14.48 -15.89 -1.41
CA VAL A 51 14.62 -14.48 -1.05
C VAL A 51 15.63 -13.92 -2.03
N ALA A 52 15.17 -13.65 -3.26
CA ALA A 52 15.95 -12.94 -4.23
C ALA A 52 16.39 -11.64 -3.57
N ALA A 53 17.66 -11.58 -3.20
CA ALA A 53 18.33 -10.38 -2.81
C ALA A 53 18.00 -9.35 -3.90
N ALA A 54 17.22 -8.33 -3.54
CA ALA A 54 17.15 -7.09 -4.30
C ALA A 54 18.59 -6.75 -4.70
N PRO A 55 18.84 -6.33 -5.97
CA PRO A 55 20.20 -6.15 -6.45
C PRO A 55 20.95 -5.34 -5.42
N ALA A 56 21.91 -6.01 -4.79
CA ALA A 56 22.74 -5.47 -3.75
C ALA A 56 23.47 -4.29 -4.38
N ALA A 57 22.88 -3.11 -4.24
CA ALA A 57 23.60 -1.88 -4.31
C ALA A 57 24.69 -2.03 -3.27
N THR A 58 25.91 -2.21 -3.75
CA THR A 58 27.15 -2.13 -3.00
C THR A 58 27.12 -0.86 -2.16
N ALA A 59 26.64 -0.99 -0.94
CA ALA A 59 26.83 -0.04 0.13
C ALA A 59 27.41 -0.88 1.24
N ALA A 60 28.70 -0.65 1.49
CA ALA A 60 29.40 -1.15 2.63
C ALA A 60 28.52 -1.08 3.89
N GLU A 61 28.72 -2.04 4.79
CA GLU A 61 28.32 -1.96 6.20
C GLU A 61 29.04 -0.77 6.89
N GLU A 62 28.78 0.44 6.44
CA GLU A 62 29.07 1.64 7.20
C GLU A 62 27.84 1.96 8.05
N PRO A 63 28.03 2.28 9.35
CA PRO A 63 26.91 2.62 10.23
C PRO A 63 26.17 3.83 9.65
N VAL A 64 24.93 3.58 9.23
CA VAL A 64 24.05 4.62 8.69
C VAL A 64 23.50 5.44 9.85
N ASN A 65 23.91 6.71 9.93
CA ASN A 65 23.37 7.64 10.91
C ASN A 65 22.25 8.51 10.30
N PHE A 66 21.35 8.99 11.16
CA PHE A 66 20.28 9.90 10.80
C PHE A 66 20.29 11.14 11.71
N CYS A 67 19.97 12.29 11.13
CA CYS A 67 19.86 13.54 11.86
C CYS A 67 18.64 13.49 12.82
N PRO A 68 18.81 13.68 14.14
CA PRO A 68 17.70 13.64 15.10
C PRO A 68 16.73 14.80 14.96
N GLN A 69 17.08 15.84 14.21
CA GLN A 69 16.24 17.05 14.06
C GLN A 69 15.38 17.05 12.80
N CYS A 70 15.78 16.35 11.73
CA CYS A 70 15.04 16.35 10.46
C CYS A 70 14.90 14.97 9.80
N GLY A 71 15.50 13.92 10.38
CA GLY A 71 15.42 12.54 9.87
C GLY A 71 16.26 12.28 8.60
N ARG A 72 17.01 13.25 8.10
CA ARG A 72 17.89 13.05 6.93
C ARG A 72 19.08 12.16 7.28
N ARG A 73 19.50 11.29 6.35
CA ARG A 73 20.72 10.48 6.46
C ARG A 73 21.96 11.38 6.55
N VAL A 74 22.87 11.04 7.45
CA VAL A 74 24.14 11.75 7.68
C VAL A 74 25.29 10.74 7.77
N GLY A 75 26.46 11.13 7.30
CA GLY A 75 27.70 10.35 7.44
C GLY A 75 28.24 10.40 8.87
N THR A 76 29.13 9.46 9.20
CA THR A 76 29.81 9.40 10.50
C THR A 76 30.73 10.59 10.76
N ASP A 77 31.29 11.18 9.70
CA ASP A 77 32.20 12.32 9.78
C ASP A 77 31.50 13.69 9.63
N ASP A 78 30.19 13.70 9.42
CA ASP A 78 29.43 14.94 9.28
C ASP A 78 29.31 15.68 10.62
N ARG A 79 29.75 16.95 10.66
CA ARG A 79 29.60 17.81 11.85
C ARG A 79 28.26 18.57 11.86
N PHE A 80 27.65 18.75 10.70
CA PHE A 80 26.40 19.47 10.50
C PHE A 80 25.52 18.72 9.48
N CYS A 81 24.21 18.76 9.69
CA CYS A 81 23.27 18.14 8.76
C CYS A 81 23.09 18.98 7.49
N ALA A 82 23.40 18.43 6.31
CA ALA A 82 23.19 19.09 5.02
C ALA A 82 21.71 19.42 4.70
N GLY A 83 20.75 18.82 5.40
CA GLY A 83 19.32 19.13 5.25
C GLY A 83 18.82 20.35 6.03
N CYS A 84 19.21 20.49 7.29
CA CYS A 84 18.65 21.50 8.20
C CYS A 84 19.70 22.43 8.82
N GLY A 85 20.99 22.23 8.52
CA GLY A 85 22.10 23.07 8.99
C GLY A 85 22.45 22.92 10.48
N ARG A 86 21.72 22.10 11.23
CA ARG A 86 21.96 21.92 12.68
C ARG A 86 23.18 21.03 12.92
N PRO A 87 23.96 21.31 13.99
CA PRO A 87 25.11 20.49 14.34
C PRO A 87 24.68 19.09 14.74
N LEU A 88 25.43 18.08 14.29
CA LEU A 88 25.32 16.69 14.71
C LEU A 88 26.20 16.55 15.95
N ARG A 89 25.57 16.60 17.12
CA ARG A 89 26.18 16.45 18.44
C ARG A 89 25.50 15.33 19.20
#